data_AF-A0A520AW06-F1
#
_entry.id   AF-A0A520AW06-F1
#
_cell.length_a   1.000
_cell.length_b   1.000
_cell.length_c   1.000
_cell.angle_alpha   90.00
_cell.angle_beta   90.00
_cell.angle_gamma   90.00
#
_symmetry.space_group_name_H-M   'P 1'
#
loop_
_entity.id
_entity.type
_entity.pdbx_description
1 polymer ?
#
loop_
_entity_poly.entity_id
_entity_poly.type
_entity_poly.pdbx_seq_one_letter_code
_entity_poly.pdbx_strand_id
1 'polypeptide(L)'
;MIVKPSTKADECAAIAAFMANPDFDRLPERARKETMNRQRGLNGERSTAHILDRHFHDAPNHALLHDLRLPDGIGGFAQFDHVILSRLSRTAAVVEVKNYRGRISKNEHNEWHVWYEGRRRPIDIPNPLEQARRQGEVLRAWLKARRHDVAFETIGAFVIIPPEGSIDRSKVGADVRIYKGDNFIAAWTEFGGISPMGRLFSTGVSAKTLLAISGQLAG
;
A
#
# COMPACT_ATOMS: atom_id res chain seq x y z
N MET A 1 16.40 0.45 -0.17
CA MET A 1 16.66 0.18 -1.60
C MET A 1 15.34 -0.10 -2.28
N ILE A 2 15.19 0.36 -3.51
CA ILE A 2 14.02 0.06 -4.35
C ILE A 2 14.37 -1.15 -5.20
N VAL A 3 13.71 -2.28 -4.96
CA VAL A 3 14.00 -3.56 -5.65
C VAL A 3 13.08 -3.77 -6.83
N LYS A 4 11.81 -3.36 -6.70
CA LYS A 4 10.85 -3.34 -7.81
C LYS A 4 10.27 -1.93 -7.94
N PRO A 5 10.71 -1.16 -8.96
CA PRO A 5 10.20 0.19 -9.21
C PRO A 5 8.70 0.18 -9.54
N SER A 6 8.03 1.30 -9.28
CA SER A 6 6.61 1.42 -9.58
C SER A 6 6.35 1.70 -11.06
N THR A 7 5.27 1.12 -11.61
CA THR A 7 4.82 1.34 -12.99
C THR A 7 3.83 2.50 -13.14
N LYS A 8 3.42 3.15 -12.03
CA LYS A 8 2.30 4.11 -12.06
C LYS A 8 2.56 5.36 -12.87
N ALA A 9 3.81 5.79 -13.03
CA ALA A 9 4.13 6.94 -13.87
C ALA A 9 3.72 6.69 -15.33
N ASP A 10 4.09 5.52 -15.86
CA ASP A 10 3.78 5.11 -17.23
C ASP A 10 2.29 4.82 -17.39
N GLU A 11 1.66 4.14 -16.42
CA GLU A 11 0.21 3.89 -16.44
C GLU A 11 -0.60 5.20 -16.41
N CYS A 12 -0.17 6.19 -15.61
CA CYS A 12 -0.76 7.53 -15.59
C CYS A 12 -0.62 8.24 -16.93
N ALA A 13 0.54 8.12 -17.59
CA ALA A 13 0.76 8.72 -18.91
C ALA A 13 -0.13 8.05 -19.97
N ALA A 14 -0.19 6.72 -19.97
CA ALA A 14 -1.00 5.95 -20.90
C ALA A 14 -2.51 6.26 -20.77
N ILE A 15 -3.04 6.31 -19.55
CA ILE A 15 -4.47 6.63 -19.35
C ILE A 15 -4.78 8.09 -19.71
N ALA A 16 -3.85 9.03 -19.47
CA ALA A 16 -4.02 10.42 -19.87
C ALA A 16 -4.03 10.56 -21.40
N ALA A 17 -3.15 9.86 -22.11
CA ALA A 17 -3.14 9.82 -23.57
C ALA A 17 -4.44 9.21 -24.13
N PHE A 18 -4.94 8.13 -23.52
CA PHE A 18 -6.22 7.53 -23.90
C PHE A 18 -7.39 8.52 -23.75
N MET A 19 -7.45 9.25 -22.63
CA MET A 19 -8.50 10.24 -22.37
C MET A 19 -8.41 11.48 -23.27
N ALA A 20 -7.23 11.79 -23.80
CA ALA A 20 -7.04 12.91 -24.73
C ALA A 20 -7.47 12.59 -26.17
N ASN A 21 -7.73 11.32 -26.49
CA ASN A 21 -8.24 10.92 -27.80
C ASN A 21 -9.68 11.42 -27.99
N PRO A 22 -10.03 12.08 -29.12
CA PRO A 22 -11.40 12.53 -29.40
C PRO A 22 -12.48 11.42 -29.32
N ASP A 23 -12.10 10.16 -29.54
CA ASP A 23 -13.02 9.02 -29.41
C ASP A 23 -13.42 8.74 -27.96
N PHE A 24 -12.66 9.22 -26.97
CA PHE A 24 -12.99 9.08 -25.55
C PHE A 24 -14.34 9.74 -25.23
N ASP A 25 -14.61 10.92 -25.80
CA ASP A 25 -15.87 11.64 -25.57
C ASP A 25 -17.07 10.90 -26.17
N ARG A 26 -16.83 10.05 -27.18
CA ARG A 26 -17.86 9.20 -27.81
C ARG A 26 -18.18 7.93 -27.02
N LEU A 27 -17.38 7.57 -26.03
CA LEU A 27 -17.63 6.39 -25.20
C LEU A 27 -18.90 6.55 -24.35
N PRO A 28 -19.56 5.45 -23.96
CA PRO A 28 -20.64 5.51 -22.99
C PRO A 28 -20.22 6.22 -21.69
N GLU A 29 -21.14 6.96 -21.07
CA GLU A 29 -20.87 7.72 -19.84
C GLU A 29 -20.23 6.87 -18.74
N ARG A 30 -20.75 5.64 -18.57
CA ARG A 30 -20.21 4.68 -17.61
C ARG A 30 -18.73 4.37 -17.85
N ALA A 31 -18.34 4.12 -19.11
CA ALA A 31 -16.96 3.82 -19.47
C ALA A 31 -16.05 5.02 -19.17
N ARG A 32 -16.46 6.24 -19.56
CA ARG A 32 -15.69 7.46 -19.25
C ARG A 32 -15.51 7.64 -17.74
N LYS A 33 -16.57 7.44 -16.95
CA LYS A 33 -16.54 7.53 -15.48
C LYS A 33 -15.60 6.49 -14.86
N GLU A 34 -15.62 5.26 -15.35
CA GLU A 34 -14.72 4.20 -14.90
C GLU A 34 -13.25 4.54 -15.23
N THR A 35 -12.97 5.07 -16.43
CA THR A 35 -11.63 5.55 -16.81
C THR A 35 -11.15 6.69 -15.90
N MET A 36 -12.00 7.70 -15.65
CA MET A 36 -11.66 8.80 -14.74
C MET A 36 -11.40 8.31 -13.32
N ASN A 37 -12.18 7.34 -12.83
CA ASN A 37 -11.96 6.72 -11.52
C ASN A 37 -10.63 5.96 -11.48
N ARG A 38 -10.29 5.21 -12.54
CA ARG A 38 -9.01 4.51 -12.65
C ARG A 38 -7.84 5.48 -12.68
N GLN A 39 -7.94 6.58 -13.43
CA GLN A 39 -6.93 7.64 -13.48
C GLN A 39 -6.70 8.25 -12.08
N ARG A 40 -7.77 8.51 -11.33
CA ARG A 40 -7.67 8.98 -9.94
C ARG A 40 -6.96 7.96 -9.04
N GLY A 41 -7.26 6.66 -9.17
CA GLY A 41 -6.57 5.60 -8.44
C GLY A 41 -5.07 5.59 -8.73
N LEU A 42 -4.71 5.55 -10.02
CA LEU A 42 -3.32 5.58 -10.50
C LEU A 42 -2.53 6.79 -9.98
N ASN A 43 -3.14 7.97 -10.00
CA ASN A 43 -2.50 9.18 -9.47
C ASN A 43 -2.24 9.08 -7.95
N GLY A 44 -3.14 8.45 -7.19
CA GLY A 44 -2.94 8.19 -5.77
C GLY A 44 -1.77 7.24 -5.52
N GLU A 45 -1.75 6.11 -6.22
CA GLU A 45 -0.67 5.11 -6.16
C GLU A 45 0.68 5.73 -6.57
N ARG A 46 0.73 6.53 -7.64
CA ARG A 46 1.93 7.24 -8.09
C ARG A 46 2.47 8.21 -7.04
N SER A 47 1.59 9.01 -6.42
CA SER A 47 1.99 9.96 -5.37
C SER A 47 2.54 9.24 -4.14
N THR A 48 1.92 8.13 -3.73
CA THR A 48 2.44 7.31 -2.63
C THR A 48 3.79 6.69 -2.99
N ALA A 49 3.94 6.12 -4.18
CA ALA A 49 5.21 5.56 -4.65
C ALA A 49 6.33 6.61 -4.57
N HIS A 50 6.08 7.85 -5.00
CA HIS A 50 7.05 8.94 -4.89
C HIS A 50 7.50 9.23 -3.44
N ILE A 51 6.56 9.24 -2.48
CA ILE A 51 6.87 9.43 -1.06
C ILE A 51 7.75 8.29 -0.54
N LEU A 52 7.40 7.05 -0.88
CA LEU A 52 8.15 5.86 -0.45
C LEU A 52 9.54 5.82 -1.09
N ASP A 53 9.65 6.08 -2.39
CA ASP A 53 10.94 6.14 -3.10
C ASP A 53 11.88 7.15 -2.46
N ARG A 54 11.39 8.36 -2.18
CA ARG A 54 12.19 9.39 -1.50
C ARG A 54 12.72 8.91 -0.15
N HIS A 55 11.94 8.14 0.61
CA HIS A 55 12.38 7.61 1.89
C HIS A 55 13.34 6.42 1.74
N PHE A 56 13.10 5.52 0.79
CA PHE A 56 13.78 4.22 0.70
C PHE A 56 14.92 4.14 -0.33
N HIS A 57 15.12 5.17 -1.17
CA HIS A 57 16.17 5.18 -2.22
C HIS A 57 17.55 4.81 -1.66
N ASP A 58 17.93 5.38 -0.50
CA ASP A 58 19.21 5.13 0.18
C ASP A 58 19.05 4.44 1.55
N ALA A 59 18.08 3.53 1.65
CA ALA A 59 17.84 2.76 2.87
C ALA A 59 18.35 1.30 2.71
N PRO A 60 19.62 0.96 3.03
CA PRO A 60 20.19 -0.35 2.75
C PRO A 60 19.63 -1.49 3.61
N ASN A 61 18.93 -1.17 4.70
CA ASN A 61 18.30 -2.16 5.57
C ASN A 61 16.84 -2.46 5.23
N HIS A 62 16.33 -1.81 4.18
CA HIS A 62 14.95 -1.90 3.75
C HIS A 62 14.86 -2.21 2.27
N ALA A 63 13.95 -3.06 1.86
CA ALA A 63 13.61 -3.28 0.46
C ALA A 63 12.18 -2.80 0.20
N LEU A 64 12.02 -1.93 -0.79
CA LEU A 64 10.74 -1.46 -1.28
C LEU A 64 10.43 -2.16 -2.60
N LEU A 65 9.23 -2.74 -2.68
CA LEU A 65 8.71 -3.39 -3.87
C LEU A 65 7.33 -2.82 -4.19
N HIS A 66 7.17 -2.29 -5.39
CA HIS A 66 5.88 -1.82 -5.88
C HIS A 66 5.22 -2.86 -6.78
N ASP A 67 3.90 -2.78 -6.91
CA ASP A 67 3.15 -3.48 -7.96
C ASP A 67 3.38 -5.00 -7.94
N LEU A 68 3.44 -5.58 -6.74
CA LEU A 68 3.65 -7.02 -6.59
C LEU A 68 2.37 -7.80 -6.90
N ARG A 69 2.56 -9.00 -7.44
CA ARG A 69 1.47 -9.94 -7.70
C ARG A 69 1.94 -11.32 -7.28
N LEU A 70 1.31 -11.88 -6.25
CA LEU A 70 1.63 -13.20 -5.72
C LEU A 70 0.45 -14.16 -5.93
N PRO A 71 0.70 -15.44 -6.24
CA PRO A 71 -0.36 -16.45 -6.23
C PRO A 71 -1.01 -16.52 -4.85
N ASP A 72 -2.35 -16.60 -4.80
CA ASP A 72 -3.10 -16.69 -3.54
C ASP A 72 -3.22 -18.12 -2.97
N GLY A 73 -2.76 -19.12 -3.74
CA GLY A 73 -2.82 -20.54 -3.36
C GLY A 73 -4.14 -21.24 -3.72
N ILE A 74 -5.11 -20.54 -4.30
CA ILE A 74 -6.43 -21.08 -4.71
C ILE A 74 -6.74 -20.82 -6.20
N GLY A 75 -5.70 -20.59 -7.00
CA GLY A 75 -5.81 -20.39 -8.45
C GLY A 75 -5.94 -18.92 -8.88
N GLY A 76 -5.89 -17.97 -7.95
CA GLY A 76 -5.89 -16.54 -8.21
C GLY A 76 -4.58 -15.86 -7.82
N PHE A 77 -4.65 -14.53 -7.66
CA PHE A 77 -3.51 -13.70 -7.30
C PHE A 77 -3.93 -12.58 -6.36
N ALA A 78 -3.09 -12.31 -5.35
CA ALA A 78 -3.13 -11.06 -4.60
C ALA A 78 -2.23 -10.03 -5.27
N GLN A 79 -2.79 -8.84 -5.51
CA GLN A 79 -2.04 -7.66 -5.93
C GLN A 79 -1.70 -6.82 -4.69
N PHE A 80 -0.52 -6.24 -4.67
CA PHE A 80 -0.03 -5.36 -3.61
C PHE A 80 0.43 -4.06 -4.25
N ASP A 81 -0.08 -2.93 -3.78
CA ASP A 81 0.39 -1.64 -4.25
C ASP A 81 1.86 -1.48 -3.87
N HIS A 82 2.17 -1.61 -2.57
CA HIS A 82 3.54 -1.54 -2.07
C HIS A 82 3.80 -2.54 -0.94
N VAL A 83 5.00 -3.13 -0.94
CA VAL A 83 5.53 -3.96 0.14
C VAL A 83 6.88 -3.40 0.59
N ILE A 84 7.05 -3.25 1.90
CA ILE A 84 8.30 -2.83 2.52
C ILE A 84 8.82 -3.96 3.40
N LEU A 85 10.03 -4.40 3.16
CA LEU A 85 10.73 -5.38 3.98
C LEU A 85 11.79 -4.69 4.81
N SER A 86 11.86 -4.97 6.11
CA SER A 86 12.85 -4.41 7.03
C SER A 86 13.66 -5.53 7.67
N ARG A 87 14.92 -5.68 7.24
CA ARG A 87 15.72 -6.85 7.62
C ARG A 87 16.07 -6.89 9.10
N LEU A 88 16.31 -5.73 9.73
CA LEU A 88 16.79 -5.65 11.12
C LEU A 88 15.65 -5.64 12.14
N SER A 89 14.50 -5.07 11.78
CA SER A 89 13.29 -5.18 12.61
C SER A 89 12.53 -6.49 12.40
N ARG A 90 12.93 -7.30 11.40
CA ARG A 90 12.27 -8.57 11.02
C ARG A 90 10.80 -8.38 10.70
N THR A 91 10.48 -7.27 10.01
CA THR A 91 9.10 -6.93 9.64
C THR A 91 8.90 -6.83 8.14
N ALA A 92 7.69 -7.18 7.69
CA ALA A 92 7.19 -6.83 6.38
C ALA A 92 5.93 -5.97 6.53
N ALA A 93 5.79 -4.93 5.71
CA ALA A 93 4.60 -4.08 5.68
C ALA A 93 3.93 -4.18 4.31
N VAL A 94 2.64 -4.49 4.31
CA VAL A 94 1.75 -4.33 3.15
C VAL A 94 1.11 -2.96 3.26
N VAL A 95 1.22 -2.17 2.21
CA VAL A 95 0.72 -0.80 2.15
C VAL A 95 -0.26 -0.70 0.99
N GLU A 96 -1.54 -0.55 1.32
CA GLU A 96 -2.65 -0.37 0.38
C GLU A 96 -2.96 1.12 0.22
N VAL A 97 -3.18 1.58 -1.00
CA VAL A 97 -3.49 2.97 -1.31
C VAL A 97 -4.97 3.15 -1.60
N LYS A 98 -5.62 4.08 -0.90
CA LYS A 98 -7.02 4.43 -1.13
C LYS A 98 -7.16 5.93 -1.38
N ASN A 99 -7.67 6.31 -2.56
CA ASN A 99 -7.84 7.72 -2.93
C ASN A 99 -9.14 8.33 -2.37
N TYR A 100 -9.30 8.34 -1.04
CA TYR A 100 -10.44 8.95 -0.35
C TYR A 100 -10.07 10.35 0.15
N ARG A 101 -10.59 11.39 -0.53
CA ARG A 101 -10.45 12.80 -0.10
C ARG A 101 -11.50 13.26 0.91
N GLY A 102 -12.52 12.44 1.17
CA GLY A 102 -13.54 12.72 2.18
C GLY A 102 -13.08 12.37 3.60
N ARG A 103 -14.00 12.46 4.56
CA ARG A 103 -13.81 11.97 5.93
C ARG A 103 -14.18 10.49 6.01
N ILE A 104 -13.20 9.64 6.26
CA ILE A 104 -13.40 8.21 6.49
C ILE A 104 -13.90 7.98 7.91
N SER A 105 -14.93 7.16 8.06
CA SER A 105 -15.48 6.74 9.34
C SER A 105 -16.03 5.31 9.26
N LYS A 106 -16.49 4.77 10.38
CA LYS A 106 -17.17 3.48 10.47
C LYS A 106 -18.25 3.50 11.54
N ASN A 107 -19.21 2.59 11.47
CA ASN A 107 -20.21 2.40 12.52
C ASN A 107 -19.77 1.31 13.53
N GLU A 108 -20.66 0.99 14.47
CA GLU A 108 -20.44 0.01 15.54
C GLU A 108 -20.33 -1.43 15.02
N HIS A 109 -20.86 -1.71 13.82
CA HIS A 109 -20.76 -3.00 13.14
C HIS A 109 -19.50 -3.12 12.26
N ASN A 110 -18.57 -2.17 12.35
CA ASN A 110 -17.35 -2.10 11.54
C ASN A 110 -17.64 -1.97 10.02
N GLU A 111 -18.77 -1.36 9.67
CA GLU A 111 -19.11 -1.00 8.28
C GLU A 111 -18.54 0.38 7.98
N TRP A 112 -17.76 0.46 6.90
CA TRP A 112 -16.95 1.64 6.57
C TRP A 112 -17.66 2.52 5.57
N HIS A 113 -17.45 3.83 5.71
CA HIS A 113 -18.06 4.80 4.82
C HIS A 113 -17.21 6.08 4.72
N VAL A 114 -17.45 6.86 3.67
CA VAL A 114 -16.76 8.13 3.42
C VAL A 114 -17.78 9.25 3.27
N TRP A 115 -17.59 10.32 4.06
CA TRP A 115 -18.33 11.57 3.94
C TRP A 115 -17.62 12.50 2.98
N TYR A 116 -18.28 12.86 1.88
CA TYR A 116 -17.78 13.85 0.93
C TYR A 116 -18.51 15.17 1.13
N GLU A 117 -17.78 16.27 0.95
CA GLU A 117 -18.34 17.61 1.00
C GLU A 117 -19.53 17.76 0.05
N GLY A 118 -20.57 18.48 0.49
CA GLY A 118 -21.80 18.70 -0.26
C GLY A 118 -22.74 17.49 -0.34
N ARG A 119 -22.38 16.32 0.20
CA ARG A 119 -23.27 15.16 0.24
C ARG A 119 -24.02 15.05 1.58
N ARG A 120 -25.33 14.81 1.50
CA ARG A 120 -26.20 14.58 2.66
C ARG A 120 -26.06 13.18 3.28
N ARG A 121 -25.59 12.21 2.51
CA ARG A 121 -25.40 10.82 2.93
C ARG A 121 -23.97 10.38 2.61
N PRO A 122 -23.34 9.56 3.45
CA PRO A 122 -22.02 9.01 3.16
C PRO A 122 -22.12 7.97 2.04
N ILE A 123 -20.96 7.59 1.50
CA ILE A 123 -20.84 6.47 0.55
C ILE A 123 -20.24 5.31 1.30
N ASP A 124 -20.92 4.15 1.29
CA ASP A 124 -20.39 2.92 1.87
C ASP A 124 -19.18 2.43 1.06
N ILE A 125 -18.16 1.98 1.77
CA ILE A 125 -16.94 1.45 1.19
C ILE A 125 -16.58 0.11 1.84
N PRO A 126 -15.88 -0.79 1.12
CA PRO A 126 -15.28 -1.96 1.75
C PRO A 126 -14.33 -1.55 2.88
N ASN A 127 -14.18 -2.41 3.88
CA ASN A 127 -13.17 -2.21 4.93
C ASN A 127 -11.77 -2.20 4.29
N PRO A 128 -11.08 -1.05 4.26
CA PRO A 128 -9.83 -0.93 3.52
C PRO A 128 -8.69 -1.68 4.23
N LEU A 129 -8.72 -1.79 5.56
CA LEU A 129 -7.68 -2.48 6.32
C LEU A 129 -7.80 -4.00 6.20
N GLU A 130 -9.01 -4.54 6.13
CA GLU A 130 -9.21 -5.98 5.90
C GLU A 130 -8.71 -6.43 4.53
N GLN A 131 -8.74 -5.56 3.52
CA GLN A 131 -8.10 -5.84 2.24
C GLN A 131 -6.58 -6.00 2.41
N ALA A 132 -5.93 -5.06 3.07
CA ALA A 132 -4.49 -5.12 3.35
C ALA A 132 -4.09 -6.30 4.24
N ARG A 133 -4.93 -6.68 5.21
CA ARG A 133 -4.72 -7.87 6.06
C ARG A 133 -4.73 -9.16 5.25
N ARG A 134 -5.70 -9.33 4.35
CA ARG A 134 -5.78 -10.50 3.46
C ARG A 134 -4.57 -10.61 2.53
N GLN A 135 -4.12 -9.51 1.96
CA GLN A 135 -2.85 -9.44 1.22
C GLN A 135 -1.67 -9.87 2.11
N GLY A 136 -1.63 -9.40 3.36
CA GLY A 136 -0.65 -9.80 4.37
C GLY A 136 -0.59 -11.31 4.62
N GLU A 137 -1.73 -12.00 4.65
CA GLU A 137 -1.78 -13.46 4.79
C GLU A 137 -1.24 -14.19 3.54
N VAL A 138 -1.48 -13.66 2.34
CA VAL A 138 -0.87 -14.20 1.11
C VAL A 138 0.65 -14.03 1.15
N LEU A 139 1.14 -12.86 1.57
CA LEU A 139 2.58 -12.63 1.76
C LEU A 139 3.16 -13.59 2.82
N ARG A 140 2.46 -13.80 3.93
CA ARG A 140 2.85 -14.75 4.99
C ARG A 140 3.01 -16.16 4.44
N ALA A 141 2.01 -16.64 3.70
CA ALA A 141 2.03 -17.96 3.10
C ALA A 141 3.18 -18.10 2.10
N TRP A 142 3.42 -17.08 1.27
CA TRP A 142 4.52 -17.06 0.31
C TRP A 142 5.89 -17.13 1.01
N LEU A 143 6.08 -16.36 2.09
CA LEU A 143 7.31 -16.34 2.88
C LEU A 143 7.57 -17.71 3.53
N LYS A 144 6.54 -18.29 4.15
CA LYS A 144 6.61 -19.61 4.79
C LYS A 144 6.94 -20.71 3.78
N ALA A 145 6.29 -20.71 2.62
CA ALA A 145 6.53 -21.70 1.56
C ALA A 145 7.99 -21.70 1.06
N ARG A 146 8.66 -20.55 1.14
CA ARG A 146 10.07 -20.37 0.74
C ARG A 146 11.06 -20.38 1.90
N ARG A 147 10.59 -20.61 3.13
CA ARG A 147 11.38 -20.61 4.38
C ARG A 147 12.05 -19.26 4.68
N HIS A 148 11.34 -18.17 4.38
CA HIS A 148 11.75 -16.78 4.66
C HIS A 148 10.97 -16.15 5.83
N ASP A 149 10.04 -16.88 6.43
CA ASP A 149 9.16 -16.41 7.50
C ASP A 149 9.91 -15.97 8.76
N VAL A 150 11.05 -16.60 9.07
CA VAL A 150 11.94 -16.17 10.16
C VAL A 150 12.59 -14.80 9.87
N ALA A 151 12.81 -14.45 8.61
CA ALA A 151 13.38 -13.13 8.27
C ALA A 151 12.36 -12.00 8.45
N PHE A 152 11.06 -12.31 8.41
CA PHE A 152 9.95 -11.35 8.46
C PHE A 152 8.79 -11.90 9.31
N GLU A 153 9.04 -12.09 10.61
CA GLU A 153 8.12 -12.73 11.54
C GLU A 153 6.81 -11.95 11.69
N THR A 154 6.92 -10.62 11.66
CA THR A 154 5.79 -9.72 11.83
C THR A 154 5.39 -9.09 10.50
N ILE A 155 4.12 -9.25 10.13
CA ILE A 155 3.55 -8.64 8.93
C ILE A 155 2.51 -7.60 9.36
N GLY A 156 2.73 -6.36 8.94
CA GLY A 156 1.83 -5.23 9.21
C GLY A 156 1.02 -4.86 7.99
N ALA A 157 -0.28 -4.66 8.18
CA ALA A 157 -1.17 -4.11 7.16
C ALA A 157 -1.38 -2.60 7.41
N PHE A 158 -1.21 -1.79 6.37
CA PHE A 158 -1.34 -0.35 6.41
C PHE A 158 -2.18 0.14 5.25
N VAL A 159 -2.95 1.22 5.49
CA VAL A 159 -3.66 1.93 4.43
C VAL A 159 -3.18 3.37 4.39
N ILE A 160 -2.90 3.86 3.19
CA ILE A 160 -2.55 5.26 2.94
C ILE A 160 -3.72 5.94 2.22
N ILE A 161 -4.04 7.15 2.65
CA ILE A 161 -5.02 8.04 2.02
C ILE A 161 -4.37 9.37 1.63
N PRO A 162 -4.96 10.14 0.69
CA PRO A 162 -4.47 11.46 0.34
C PRO A 162 -4.34 12.40 1.54
N PRO A 163 -3.38 13.35 1.53
CA PRO A 163 -3.21 14.34 2.57
C PRO A 163 -4.39 15.34 2.64
N GLU A 164 -5.28 15.39 1.66
CA GLU A 164 -6.50 16.19 1.74
C GLU A 164 -7.64 15.45 2.45
N GLY A 165 -7.54 14.13 2.59
CA GLY A 165 -8.51 13.32 3.31
C GLY A 165 -8.45 13.52 4.82
N SER A 166 -9.50 13.09 5.51
CA SER A 166 -9.55 13.07 6.98
C SER A 166 -10.02 11.73 7.50
N ILE A 167 -9.61 11.40 8.72
CA ILE A 167 -9.95 10.14 9.39
C ILE A 167 -10.67 10.50 10.68
N ASP A 168 -11.88 10.01 10.86
CA ASP A 168 -12.61 10.14 12.11
C ASP A 168 -12.04 9.22 13.18
N ARG A 169 -10.99 9.67 13.89
CA ARG A 169 -10.33 8.85 14.90
C ARG A 169 -11.25 8.44 16.06
N SER A 170 -12.31 9.20 16.34
CA SER A 170 -13.29 8.85 17.38
C SER A 170 -14.11 7.61 17.04
N LYS A 171 -14.28 7.32 15.74
CA LYS A 171 -15.04 6.16 15.23
C LYS A 171 -14.14 5.06 14.70
N VAL A 172 -13.08 5.43 13.99
CA VAL A 172 -12.13 4.49 13.40
C VAL A 172 -11.29 3.81 14.47
N GLY A 173 -10.87 4.55 15.50
CA GLY A 173 -9.88 4.11 16.48
C GLY A 173 -8.49 4.69 16.18
N ALA A 174 -7.72 4.95 17.24
CA ALA A 174 -6.38 5.52 17.14
C ALA A 174 -5.32 4.47 16.73
N ASP A 175 -5.55 3.21 17.07
CA ASP A 175 -4.69 2.05 16.80
C ASP A 175 -4.82 1.51 15.36
N VAL A 176 -5.87 1.91 14.64
CA VAL A 176 -6.10 1.47 13.27
C VAL A 176 -5.10 2.14 12.32
N ARG A 177 -4.33 1.29 11.63
CA ARG A 177 -3.20 1.65 10.73
C ARG A 177 -3.64 2.22 9.38
N ILE A 178 -4.49 3.25 9.42
CA ILE A 178 -4.81 4.10 8.27
C ILE A 178 -4.18 5.45 8.51
N TYR A 179 -3.43 5.97 7.54
CA TYR A 179 -2.71 7.22 7.68
C TYR A 179 -2.85 8.07 6.44
N LYS A 180 -2.80 9.39 6.62
CA LYS A 180 -2.59 10.33 5.51
C LYS A 180 -1.15 10.14 4.99
N GLY A 181 -0.95 10.30 3.68
CA GLY A 181 0.35 10.03 3.05
C GLY A 181 1.52 10.82 3.64
N ASP A 182 1.28 12.05 4.06
CA ASP A 182 2.24 12.93 4.76
C ASP A 182 2.60 12.47 6.17
N ASN A 183 1.75 11.66 6.82
CA ASN A 183 1.99 11.12 8.16
C ASN A 183 2.46 9.66 8.17
N PHE A 184 2.39 8.98 7.03
CA PHE A 184 2.60 7.53 6.96
C PHE A 184 4.01 7.11 7.41
N ILE A 185 5.06 7.78 6.92
CA ILE A 185 6.44 7.39 7.22
C ILE A 185 6.73 7.43 8.72
N ALA A 186 6.26 8.46 9.43
CA ALA A 186 6.43 8.56 10.87
C ALA A 186 5.76 7.38 11.59
N ALA A 187 4.51 7.07 11.25
CA ALA A 187 3.77 5.96 11.84
C ALA A 187 4.36 4.58 11.49
N TRP A 188 4.80 4.38 10.25
CA TRP A 188 5.44 3.12 9.82
C TRP A 188 6.79 2.91 10.51
N THR A 189 7.52 3.98 10.83
CA THR A 189 8.84 3.89 11.49
C THR A 189 8.75 3.23 12.87
N GLU A 190 7.64 3.39 13.59
CA GLU A 190 7.40 2.69 14.86
C GLU A 190 7.29 1.16 14.69
N PHE A 191 6.93 0.70 13.48
CA PHE A 191 6.75 -0.71 13.16
C PHE A 191 7.98 -1.32 12.49
N GLY A 192 8.44 -0.72 11.38
CA GLY A 192 9.50 -1.26 10.52
C GLY A 192 10.80 -0.47 10.53
N GLY A 193 10.86 0.61 11.32
CA GLY A 193 12.07 1.40 11.54
C GLY A 193 13.12 0.61 12.32
N ILE A 194 14.33 1.16 12.35
CA ILE A 194 15.48 0.52 12.99
C ILE A 194 16.08 1.52 13.98
N SER A 195 15.89 1.27 15.27
CA SER A 195 16.53 2.08 16.31
C SER A 195 18.03 1.73 16.41
N PRO A 196 18.89 2.64 16.90
CA PRO A 196 20.31 2.35 17.12
C PRO A 196 20.53 1.12 18.01
N MET A 197 19.74 0.98 19.07
CA MET A 197 19.78 -0.18 19.96
C MET A 197 19.31 -1.46 19.26
N GLY A 198 18.23 -1.39 18.49
CA GLY A 198 17.72 -2.52 17.71
C GLY A 198 18.73 -3.02 16.67
N ARG A 199 19.59 -2.14 16.12
CA ARG A 199 20.66 -2.53 15.20
C ARG A 199 21.72 -3.42 15.87
N LEU A 200 22.05 -3.16 17.13
CA LEU A 200 23.09 -3.90 17.86
C LEU A 200 22.67 -5.32 18.23
N PHE A 201 21.38 -5.54 18.48
CA PHE A 201 20.84 -6.83 18.95
C PHE A 201 20.00 -7.57 17.91
N SER A 202 19.90 -7.03 16.69
CA SER A 202 19.06 -7.62 15.65
C SER A 202 19.60 -8.99 15.20
N THR A 203 18.71 -9.98 15.19
CA THR A 203 18.90 -11.32 14.59
C THR A 203 18.45 -11.37 13.13
N GLY A 204 18.27 -10.22 12.49
CA GLY A 204 17.87 -10.07 11.10
C GLY A 204 18.83 -10.69 10.07
N VAL A 205 18.39 -10.75 8.82
CA VAL A 205 19.18 -11.32 7.71
C VAL A 205 20.13 -10.30 7.08
N SER A 206 21.25 -10.73 6.49
CA SER A 206 22.20 -9.84 5.81
C SER A 206 21.57 -9.00 4.69
N ALA A 207 22.19 -7.88 4.29
CA ALA A 207 21.71 -7.07 3.16
C ALA A 207 21.68 -7.88 1.83
N LYS A 208 22.66 -8.76 1.62
CA LYS A 208 22.69 -9.68 0.47
C LYS A 208 21.50 -10.64 0.49
N THR A 209 21.16 -11.19 1.66
CA THR A 209 19.99 -12.07 1.84
C THR A 209 18.69 -11.31 1.62
N LEU A 210 18.57 -10.08 2.16
CA LEU A 210 17.41 -9.21 1.91
C LEU A 210 17.20 -9.00 0.40
N LEU A 211 18.26 -8.65 -0.34
CA LEU A 211 18.19 -8.45 -1.79
C LEU A 211 17.78 -9.73 -2.52
N ALA A 212 18.32 -10.89 -2.12
CA ALA A 212 17.96 -12.18 -2.72
C ALA A 212 16.48 -12.53 -2.50
N ILE A 213 15.95 -12.35 -1.28
CA ILE A 213 14.52 -12.60 -0.98
C ILE A 213 13.65 -11.61 -1.76
N SER A 214 14.04 -10.34 -1.79
CA SER A 214 13.29 -9.30 -2.51
C SER A 214 13.28 -9.56 -4.02
N GLY A 215 14.38 -10.05 -4.60
CA GLY A 215 14.43 -10.46 -5.99
C GLY A 215 13.48 -11.62 -6.31
N GLN A 216 13.34 -12.58 -5.39
CA GLN A 216 12.35 -13.67 -5.55
C GLN A 216 10.91 -13.18 -5.47
N LEU A 217 10.62 -12.13 -4.69
CA LEU A 217 9.29 -11.51 -4.66
C LEU A 217 9.00 -10.70 -5.92
N ALA A 218 10.03 -10.05 -6.49
CA ALA A 218 9.89 -9.15 -7.62
C ALA A 218 9.63 -9.87 -8.96
N GLY A 219 10.18 -11.07 -9.12
CA GLY A 219 10.00 -11.94 -10.29
C GLY A 219 8.71 -12.72 -10.28
#